data_AF-A0A498FPU8-F1
#
_entry.id   AF-A0A498FPU8-F1
#
_cell.length_a   1.000
_cell.length_b   1.000
_cell.length_c   1.000
_cell.angle_alpha   90.00
_cell.angle_beta   90.00
_cell.angle_gamma   90.00
#
_symmetry.space_group_name_H-M   'P 1'
#
loop_
_entity.id
_entity.type
_entity.pdbx_description
1 polymer ?
#
loop_
_entity_poly.entity_id
_entity_poly.type
_entity_poly.pdbx_seq_one_letter_code
_entity_poly.pdbx_strand_id
1 'polypeptide(L)' 'MSNTTKPDGADPHKFDECPSCEGELQYQTESDAQCLNCGEVFTHEIRGDRHLLWDFDGAGRIDGVVARA' A
#
# COMPACT_ATOMS: atom_id res chain seq x y z
N MET A 1 10.67 19.53 -25.26
CA MET A 1 9.49 20.09 -24.54
C MET A 1 8.25 19.38 -25.06
N SER A 2 7.23 19.22 -24.20
CA SER A 2 6.01 18.38 -24.36
C SER A 2 6.25 16.93 -23.91
N ASN A 3 6.06 16.53 -22.65
CA ASN A 3 4.91 16.59 -21.74
C ASN A 3 3.78 15.59 -22.10
N THR A 4 3.98 14.33 -21.73
CA THR A 4 2.97 13.25 -21.58
C THR A 4 3.72 12.14 -20.85
N THR A 5 3.46 11.82 -19.59
CA THR A 5 2.18 11.43 -19.01
C THR A 5 2.32 11.66 -17.50
N LYS A 6 1.52 12.54 -16.92
CA LYS A 6 1.18 12.42 -15.51
C LYS A 6 0.44 11.08 -15.41
N PRO A 7 0.87 10.07 -14.64
CA PRO A 7 -0.08 9.08 -14.19
C PRO A 7 -1.02 9.82 -13.23
N ASP A 8 -2.00 10.50 -13.82
CA ASP A 8 -3.21 10.96 -13.17
C ASP A 8 -3.97 9.67 -12.87
N GLY A 9 -3.69 9.10 -11.70
CA GLY A 9 -4.03 7.73 -11.39
C GLY A 9 -3.41 7.32 -10.07
N ALA A 10 -3.47 8.20 -9.06
CA ALA A 10 -3.60 7.69 -7.71
C ALA A 10 -4.90 6.88 -7.75
N ASP A 11 -4.78 5.57 -7.92
CA ASP A 11 -5.88 4.65 -7.74
C ASP A 11 -6.48 5.06 -6.39
N PRO A 12 -7.74 5.56 -6.31
CA PRO A 12 -8.29 6.18 -5.09
C PRO A 12 -8.46 5.19 -3.92
N HIS A 13 -7.91 4.00 -4.13
CA HIS A 13 -8.06 2.74 -3.46
C HIS A 13 -6.72 2.25 -2.89
N LYS A 14 -5.62 2.96 -3.17
CA LYS A 14 -4.27 2.67 -2.67
C LYS A 14 -3.94 3.56 -1.48
N PHE A 15 -3.11 3.04 -0.58
CA PHE A 15 -2.62 3.76 0.59
C PHE A 15 -1.31 4.48 0.23
N ASP A 16 -1.23 5.78 0.47
CA ASP A 16 -0.02 6.56 0.16
C ASP A 16 1.06 6.43 1.25
N GLU A 17 0.65 6.22 2.50
CA GLU A 17 1.50 6.31 3.68
C GLU A 17 1.54 5.01 4.49
N CYS A 18 2.72 4.67 4.98
CA CYS A 18 2.97 3.51 5.81
C CYS A 18 2.36 3.72 7.20
N PRO A 19 1.51 2.82 7.71
CA PRO A 19 0.89 2.97 9.02
C PRO A 19 1.90 2.92 10.17
N SER A 20 3.06 2.30 9.97
CA SER A 20 4.10 2.14 11.00
C SER A 20 5.01 3.37 11.15
N CYS A 21 5.31 4.08 10.05
CA CYS A 21 6.30 5.17 10.06
C CYS A 21 5.93 6.40 9.21
N GLU A 22 4.71 6.44 8.69
CA GLU A 22 4.19 7.53 7.83
C GLU A 22 5.05 7.76 6.56
N GLY A 23 5.92 6.81 6.22
CA GLY A 23 6.76 6.86 5.03
C GLY A 23 5.99 6.48 3.77
N GLU A 24 6.51 6.86 2.61
CA GLU A 24 5.89 6.55 1.31
C GLU A 24 5.76 5.03 1.09
N LEU A 25 4.55 4.59 0.73
CA LEU A 25 4.26 3.24 0.28
C LEU A 25 4.40 3.14 -1.24
N GLN A 26 5.18 2.16 -1.69
CA GLN A 26 5.31 1.82 -3.09
C GLN A 26 4.67 0.46 -3.37
N TYR A 27 3.65 0.47 -4.23
CA TYR A 27 2.98 -0.74 -4.70
C TYR A 27 3.83 -1.45 -5.74
N GLN A 28 4.30 -2.65 -5.40
CA GLN A 28 5.04 -3.54 -6.31
C GLN A 28 4.07 -4.30 -7.23
N THR A 29 2.89 -4.64 -6.70
CA THR A 29 1.78 -5.27 -7.42
C THR A 29 0.47 -4.58 -7.04
N GLU A 30 -0.68 -5.06 -7.54
CA GLU A 30 -1.99 -4.57 -7.11
C GLU A 30 -2.32 -4.95 -5.65
N SER A 31 -1.62 -5.92 -5.07
CA SER A 31 -1.88 -6.43 -3.71
C SER A 31 -0.70 -6.32 -2.77
N ASP A 32 0.48 -5.89 -3.22
CA ASP A 32 1.69 -5.80 -2.39
C ASP A 32 2.20 -4.35 -2.38
N ALA A 33 2.24 -3.77 -1.18
CA ALA A 33 2.77 -2.44 -0.92
C ALA A 33 3.99 -2.55 -0.01
N GLN A 34 5.09 -1.91 -0.36
CA GLN A 34 6.29 -1.86 0.47
C GLN A 34 6.59 -0.42 0.87
N CYS A 35 6.88 -0.20 2.16
CA CYS A 35 7.35 1.11 2.61
C CYS A 35 8.80 1.32 2.22
N LEU A 36 9.09 2.43 1.53
CA LEU A 36 10.45 2.79 1.13
C LEU A 36 11.31 3.31 2.29
N ASN A 37 10.69 3.67 3.42
CA ASN A 37 11.38 4.20 4.60
C ASN A 37 11.80 3.09 5.58
N CYS A 38 10.85 2.27 6.06
CA CYS A 38 11.13 1.20 7.02
C CYS A 38 11.38 -0.17 6.37
N GLY A 39 11.01 -0.36 5.10
CA GLY A 39 11.16 -1.63 4.38
C GLY A 39 10.06 -2.66 4.66
N GLU A 40 9.10 -2.35 5.54
CA GLU A 40 7.94 -3.22 5.81
C GLU A 40 7.11 -3.45 4.56
N VAL A 41 6.56 -4.65 4.46
CA VAL A 41 5.73 -5.09 3.34
C VAL A 41 4.33 -5.36 3.86
N PHE A 42 3.35 -4.82 3.16
CA PHE A 42 1.94 -4.89 3.47
C PHE A 42 1.19 -5.52 2.30
N THR A 43 0.12 -6.24 2.62
CA THR A 43 -0.80 -6.74 1.61
C THR A 43 -2.04 -5.87 1.55
N HIS A 44 -2.35 -5.40 0.35
CA HIS A 44 -3.58 -4.70 0.04
C HIS A 44 -4.63 -5.69 -0.45
N GLU A 45 -5.76 -5.72 0.23
CA GLU A 45 -6.92 -6.52 -0.13
C GLU A 45 -8.15 -5.62 -0.32
N ILE A 46 -8.92 -5.88 -1.37
CA ILE A 46 -10.18 -5.20 -1.65
C ILE A 46 -11.33 -6.16 -1.31
N ARG A 47 -12.13 -5.83 -0.27
CA ARG A 47 -13.31 -6.62 0.14
C ARG A 47 -14.59 -5.83 -0.08
N GLY A 48 -15.24 -6.08 -1.22
CA GLY A 48 -16.34 -5.25 -1.69
C GLY A 48 -15.80 -3.86 -2.04
N ASP A 49 -16.37 -2.81 -1.44
CA ASP A 49 -15.90 -1.42 -1.61
C ASP A 49 -14.90 -0.98 -0.53
N ARG A 50 -14.35 -1.90 0.27
CA ARG A 50 -13.42 -1.57 1.38
C ARG A 50 -12.00 -1.97 1.05
N HIS A 51 -11.07 -1.04 1.27
CA HIS A 51 -9.64 -1.24 1.07
C HIS A 51 -9.01 -1.56 2.42
N LEU A 52 -8.33 -2.70 2.50
CA LEU A 52 -7.70 -3.19 3.72
C LEU A 52 -6.20 -3.32 3.47
N LEU A 53 -5.41 -2.71 4.33
CA LEU A 53 -3.97 -2.93 4.37
C LEU A 53 -3.66 -3.88 5.53
N TRP A 54 -3.00 -4.99 5.23
CA TRP A 54 -2.63 -6.03 6.17
C TRP A 54 -1.14 -5.99 6.43
N ASP A 55 -0.76 -6.08 7.69
CA ASP A 55 0.63 -6.28 8.08
C ASP A 55 0.99 -7.77 7.97
N PHE A 56 2.11 -8.05 7.30
CA PHE A 56 2.71 -9.37 7.27
C PHE A 56 3.94 -9.34 8.16
N ASP A 57 3.91 -10.12 9.24
CA ASP A 57 5.13 -10.38 9.98
C ASP A 57 6.12 -11.10 9.05
N GLY A 58 7.42 -10.87 9.20
CA GLY A 58 8.46 -11.46 8.33
C GLY A 58 8.47 -13.00 8.27
N ALA A 59 7.63 -13.69 9.04
CA ALA A 59 7.34 -15.13 8.94
C ALA A 59 6.13 -15.48 8.06
N GLY A 60 5.52 -14.51 7.37
CA GLY A 60 4.40 -14.73 6.47
C GLY A 60 3.05 -14.89 7.17
N ARG A 61 2.87 -14.44 8.42
CA ARG A 61 1.55 -14.38 9.05
C ARG A 61 0.98 -12.98 8.97
N ILE A 62 -0.33 -12.95 8.75
CA ILE A 62 -1.12 -11.72 8.80
C ILE A 62 -1.35 -11.40 10.28
N ASP A 63 -0.72 -10.33 10.77
CA ASP A 63 -0.84 -9.91 12.18
C ASP A 63 -2.17 -9.15 12.40
N GLY A 64 -2.62 -8.39 11.41
CA GLY A 64 -3.92 -7.72 11.41
C GLY A 64 -4.10 -6.66 10.33
N VAL A 65 -5.31 -6.08 10.25
CA VAL A 65 -5.56 -4.91 9.39
C VAL A 65 -4.97 -3.68 10.07
N VAL A 66 -3.99 -3.05 9.43
CA VAL A 66 -3.29 -1.85 9.91
C VAL A 66 -3.84 -0.55 9.34
N ALA A 67 -4.48 -0.58 8.17
CA ALA A 67 -5.14 0.60 7.61
C ALA A 67 -6.43 0.24 6.83
N ARG A 68 -7.35 1.22 6.74
CA ARG A 68 -8.63 1.11 6.04
C ARG A 68 -8.95 2.42 5.32
N ALA A 69 -9.45 2.33 4.10
CA ALA A 69 -9.94 3.46 3.30
C ALA A 69 -11.33 3.15 2.73
#